data_AF-A0A7W9XGU8-F1
#
_entry.id   AF-A0A7W9XGU8-F1
#
_cell.length_a   1.000
_cell.length_b   1.000
_cell.length_c   1.000
_cell.angle_alpha   90.00
_cell.angle_beta   90.00
_cell.angle_gamma   90.00
#
_symmetry.space_group_name_H-M   'P 1'
#
loop_
_entity.id
_entity.type
_entity.pdbx_description
1 polymer ?
#
loop_
_entity_poly.entity_id
_entity_poly.type
_entity_poly.pdbx_seq_one_letter_code
_entity_poly.pdbx_strand_id
1 'polypeptide(L)' 'MLTLKKEVLRIAKIEEMAPQHCKTLSELIYKKTNKKISITTLKRVYGFATSKHQISSYTTSVLQEFSQVT' A
#
# COMPACT_ATOMS: atom_id res chain seq x y z
N MET A 1 -2.68 9.74 7.52
CA MET A 1 -1.94 8.63 6.86
C MET A 1 -1.64 7.44 7.77
N LEU A 2 -1.25 7.62 9.05
CA LEU A 2 -0.83 6.50 9.92
C LEU A 2 -1.91 5.42 10.06
N THR A 3 -3.17 5.83 10.23
CA THR A 3 -4.33 4.94 10.34
C THR A 3 -4.59 4.12 9.07
N LEU A 4 -4.51 4.76 7.90
CA LEU A 4 -4.73 4.10 6.61
C LEU A 4 -3.69 3.01 6.34
N LYS A 5 -2.41 3.27 6.63
CA LYS A 5 -1.34 2.28 6.44
C LYS A 5 -1.59 1.04 7.32
N LYS A 6 -1.94 1.24 8.59
CA LYS A 6 -2.26 0.13 9.50
C LYS A 6 -3.44 -0.70 9.01
N GLU A 7 -4.48 -0.04 8.52
CA GLU A 7 -5.67 -0.74 8.02
C GLU A 7 -5.40 -1.57 6.76
N VAL A 8 -4.62 -1.01 5.83
CA VAL A 8 -4.14 -1.74 4.64
C VAL A 8 -3.35 -3.00 5.04
N LEU A 9 -2.47 -2.89 6.05
CA LEU A 9 -1.70 -4.03 6.57
C LEU A 9 -2.62 -5.08 7.23
N ARG A 10 -3.61 -4.64 8.01
CA ARG A 10 -4.62 -5.51 8.65
C ARG A 10 -5.39 -6.32 7.60
N ILE A 11 -5.89 -5.67 6.55
CA ILE A 11 -6.64 -6.33 5.46
C ILE A 11 -5.74 -7.27 4.64
N ALA A 12 -4.48 -6.89 4.45
CA ALA A 12 -3.49 -7.73 3.79
C ALA A 12 -2.98 -8.89 4.67
N LYS A 13 -3.39 -8.98 5.95
CA LYS A 13 -2.90 -9.94 6.95
C LYS A 13 -1.37 -9.90 7.11
N ILE A 14 -0.81 -8.69 7.09
CA ILE A 14 0.61 -8.42 7.30
C ILE A 14 0.75 -7.74 8.67
N GLU A 15 1.33 -8.42 9.65
CA GLU A 15 1.52 -7.84 11.00
C GLU A 15 2.66 -6.82 11.00
N GLU A 16 3.81 -7.19 10.42
CA GLU A 16 4.96 -6.33 10.28
C GLU A 16 5.31 -6.14 8.81
N MET A 17 5.27 -4.90 8.35
CA MET A 17 5.61 -4.59 6.96
C MET A 17 7.12 -4.71 6.76
N ALA A 18 7.52 -5.45 5.72
CA ALA A 18 8.91 -5.59 5.31
C ALA A 18 9.03 -5.37 3.79
N PRO A 19 10.22 -5.06 3.25
CA PRO A 19 10.40 -4.80 1.81
C PRO A 19 9.92 -5.93 0.89
N GLN A 20 10.01 -7.17 1.35
CA GLN A 20 9.53 -8.37 0.63
C GLN A 20 8.00 -8.43 0.52
N HIS A 21 7.29 -7.91 1.53
CA HIS A 21 5.82 -7.88 1.56
C HIS A 21 5.23 -6.85 0.57
N CYS A 22 6.02 -5.88 0.09
CA CYS A 22 5.56 -4.89 -0.89
C CYS A 22 5.10 -5.54 -2.21
N LYS A 23 5.70 -6.67 -2.62
CA LYS A 23 5.27 -7.40 -3.81
C LYS A 23 3.88 -8.00 -3.61
N THR A 24 3.70 -8.77 -2.53
CA THR A 24 2.42 -9.38 -2.18
C THR A 24 1.33 -8.33 -2.01
N LEU A 25 1.63 -7.21 -1.36
CA LEU A 25 0.66 -6.12 -1.19
C LEU A 25 0.27 -5.48 -2.53
N SER A 26 1.22 -5.27 -3.46
CA SER A 26 0.92 -4.77 -4.81
C SER A 26 -0.05 -5.70 -5.55
N GLU A 27 0.18 -7.01 -5.48
CA GLU A 27 -0.68 -8.01 -6.13
C GLU A 27 -2.07 -8.08 -5.48
N LEU A 28 -2.15 -8.02 -4.15
CA LEU A 28 -3.42 -7.99 -3.42
C LEU A 28 -4.25 -6.75 -3.74
N ILE A 29 -3.62 -5.57 -3.78
CA ILE A 29 -4.28 -4.31 -4.16
C ILE A 29 -4.85 -4.43 -5.57
N TYR A 30 -4.05 -4.93 -6.52
CA TYR A 30 -4.52 -5.12 -7.89
C TYR A 30 -5.68 -6.11 -7.96
N LYS A 31 -5.59 -7.23 -7.24
CA LYS A 31 -6.65 -8.25 -7.21
C LYS A 31 -7.98 -7.72 -6.64
N LYS A 32 -7.93 -6.87 -5.61
CA LYS A 32 -9.14 -6.34 -4.94
C LYS A 32 -9.72 -5.08 -5.57
N THR A 33 -8.89 -4.24 -6.18
CA THR A 33 -9.31 -2.91 -6.69
C THR A 33 -9.19 -2.76 -8.20
N ASN A 34 -8.55 -3.72 -8.88
CA ASN A 34 -8.14 -3.64 -10.29
C ASN A 34 -7.24 -2.42 -10.62
N LYS A 35 -6.64 -1.78 -9.60
CA LYS A 35 -5.73 -0.64 -9.73
C LYS A 35 -4.31 -1.04 -9.36
N LYS A 36 -3.32 -0.48 -10.06
CA LYS A 36 -1.91 -0.87 -9.91
C LYS A 36 -1.17 0.16 -9.08
N ILE A 37 -0.48 -0.29 -8.05
CA ILE A 37 0.54 0.48 -7.33
C ILE A 37 1.86 -0.26 -7.46
N SER A 38 2.92 0.40 -7.94
CA SER A 38 4.23 -0.26 -8.07
C SER A 38 4.82 -0.65 -6.71
N ILE A 39 5.63 -1.71 -6.69
CA ILE A 39 6.36 -2.15 -5.50
C ILE A 39 7.22 -1.01 -4.94
N THR A 40 7.90 -0.25 -5.80
CA THR A 40 8.72 0.90 -5.39
C THR A 40 7.89 2.02 -4.78
N THR A 41 6.66 2.25 -5.27
CA THR A 41 5.73 3.20 -4.66
C THR A 41 5.35 2.74 -3.25
N LEU A 42 5.01 1.45 -3.05
CA LEU A 42 4.72 0.91 -1.73
C LEU A 42 5.92 0.99 -0.79
N LYS A 43 7.14 0.73 -1.28
CA LYS A 43 8.36 0.92 -0.49
C LYS A 43 8.49 2.36 0.01
N ARG A 44 8.15 3.36 -0.80
CA ARG A 44 8.11 4.78 -0.37
C ARG A 44 6.98 5.04 0.63
N VAL A 45 5.79 4.45 0.43
CA VAL A 45 4.66 4.53 1.39
C VAL A 45 5.08 4.07 2.78
N TYR A 46 5.79 2.95 2.87
CA TYR A 46 6.17 2.35 4.15
C TYR A 46 7.58 2.73 4.63
N GLY A 47 8.28 3.63 3.93
CA GLY A 47 9.58 4.15 4.36
C GLY A 47 10.80 3.30 4.02
N PHE A 48 10.65 2.23 3.23
CA PHE A 48 11.77 1.39 2.75
C PHE A 48 12.53 2.00 1.56
N ALA A 49 12.05 3.10 1.00
CA ALA A 49 12.73 3.82 -0.06
C ALA A 49 12.52 5.33 0.13
N THR A 50 13.59 6.09 -0.05
CA THR A 50 13.55 7.56 0.01
C THR A 50 12.72 8.11 -1.15
N SER A 51 11.93 9.14 -0.86
CA SER A 51 11.22 9.93 -1.86
C SER A 51 11.38 11.41 -1.54
N LYS A 52 11.78 12.21 -2.54
CA LYS A 52 11.73 13.68 -2.43
C LYS A 52 10.32 14.23 -2.66
N HIS A 53 9.41 13.40 -3.17
CA HIS A 53 8.05 13.78 -3.51
C HIS A 53 7.05 13.12 -2.57
N GLN A 54 5.99 13.88 -2.26
CA GLN A 54 4.84 13.36 -1.53
C GLN A 54 4.14 12.26 -2.32
N ILE A 55 3.41 11.41 -1.60
CA ILE A 55 2.64 10.33 -2.19
C ILE A 55 1.48 10.92 -2.98
N SER A 56 1.27 10.43 -4.21
CA SER A 56 0.23 10.96 -5.08
C SER A 56 -1.17 10.73 -4.50
N SER A 57 -2.10 11.61 -4.88
CA SER A 57 -3.53 11.45 -4.59
C SER A 57 -4.07 10.11 -5.12
N TYR A 58 -3.61 9.68 -6.30
CA TYR A 58 -3.92 8.36 -6.86
C TYR A 58 -3.51 7.23 -5.91
N THR A 59 -2.27 7.23 -5.41
CA THR A 59 -1.81 6.18 -4.49
C THR A 59 -2.66 6.16 -3.22
N THR A 60 -2.98 7.35 -2.70
CA THR A 60 -3.80 7.49 -1.49
C THR A 60 -5.22 6.96 -1.71
N SER A 61 -5.87 7.29 -2.84
CA SER A 61 -7.23 6.84 -3.13
C SER A 61 -7.32 5.33 -3.33
N VAL A 62 -6.33 4.73 -4.01
CA VAL A 62 -6.27 3.26 -4.18
C VAL A 62 -6.10 2.56 -2.83
N LEU A 63 -5.26 3.08 -1.93
CA LEU A 63 -5.08 2.51 -0.59
C LEU A 63 -6.36 2.66 0.25
N GLN A 64 -7.07 3.79 0.14
CA GLN A 64 -8.37 3.99 0.80
C GLN A 64 -9.41 2.98 0.31
N GLU A 65 -9.53 2.81 -1.01
CA GLU A 65 -10.43 1.83 -1.60
C GLU A 65 -10.09 0.41 -1.12
N PHE A 66 -8.82 0.01 -1.20
CA PHE A 66 -8.37 -1.29 -0.69
C PHE A 66 -8.73 -1.49 0.79
N SER A 67 -8.63 -0.43 1.60
CA SER A 67 -8.97 -0.49 3.02
C SER A 67 -10.47 -0.64 3.32
N GLN A 68 -11.32 -0.46 2.32
CA GLN A 68 -12.77 -0.59 2.44
C GLN A 68 -13.31 -1.89 1.82
N VAL A 69 -12.48 -2.63 1.06
CA VAL A 69 -12.87 -3.91 0.48
C VAL A 69 -12.86 -5.00 1.55
N THR A 70 -14.05 -5.28 2.09
CA THR A 70 -14.32 -6.37 3.06
C THR A 70 -14.02 -7.72 2.42
#